data_AF-A0AAE0W639-F1
#
_entry.id   AF-A0AAE0W639-F1
#
_cell.length_a   1.000
_cell.length_b   1.000
_cell.length_c   1.000
_cell.angle_alpha   90.00
_cell.angle_beta   90.00
_cell.angle_gamma   90.00
#
_symmetry.space_group_name_H-M   'P 1'
#
loop_
_entity.id
_entity.type
_entity.pdbx_description
1 polymer ?
#
loop_
_entity_poly.entity_id
_entity_poly.type
_entity_poly.pdbx_seq_one_letter_code
_entity_poly.pdbx_strand_id
1 'polypeptide(L)'
;AFGKKLPVAAIDFGTTYSSWACSFKSEYEREPTKILVKEWNSGIGISPKAPTTALIQPDGETLHAFGYDAEDKYAELTENDEHRDWYYFRRFKMLLFKDK
;
A
#
# COMPACT_ATOMS: atom_id res chain seq x y z
N ALA A 1 32.02 2.09 -9.65
CA ALA A 1 31.03 1.66 -8.64
C ALA A 1 29.87 2.64 -8.66
N PHE A 2 28.66 2.20 -9.06
CA PHE A 2 27.48 3.05 -8.95
C PHE A 2 27.16 3.22 -7.47
N GLY A 3 27.46 4.40 -6.91
CA GLY A 3 27.15 4.70 -5.51
C GLY A 3 25.68 4.42 -5.21
N LYS A 4 25.42 3.76 -4.09
CA LYS A 4 24.07 3.42 -3.60
C LYS A 4 23.22 4.69 -3.58
N LYS A 5 22.27 4.84 -4.51
CA LYS A 5 21.31 5.94 -4.50
C LYS A 5 20.18 5.56 -3.54
N LEU A 6 20.11 6.22 -2.39
CA LEU A 6 19.03 6.04 -1.42
C LEU A 6 17.91 7.04 -1.73
N PRO A 7 16.66 6.60 -1.91
CA PRO A 7 15.51 7.50 -2.05
C PRO A 7 15.06 8.00 -0.68
N VAL A 8 14.43 9.18 -0.66
CA VAL A 8 13.55 9.63 0.43
C VAL A 8 12.13 9.26 0.03
N ALA A 9 11.41 8.55 0.88
CA ALA A 9 10.01 8.17 0.65
C ALA A 9 9.08 8.84 1.67
N ALA A 10 7.92 9.27 1.20
CA ALA A 10 6.80 9.71 2.01
C ALA A 10 5.66 8.70 1.84
N ILE A 11 5.14 8.21 2.96
CA ILE A 11 4.04 7.23 3.00
C ILE A 11 2.90 7.85 3.79
N ASP A 12 1.71 7.87 3.20
CA ASP A 12 0.47 8.29 3.85
C ASP A 12 -0.45 7.08 3.99
N PHE A 13 -0.67 6.63 5.23
CA PHE A 13 -1.79 5.76 5.56
C PHE A 13 -2.98 6.64 5.90
N GLY A 14 -3.84 6.89 4.91
CA GLY A 14 -5.09 7.63 5.11
C GLY A 14 -6.20 6.76 5.70
N THR A 15 -7.34 7.37 6.05
CA THR A 15 -8.46 6.60 6.62
C THR A 15 -9.07 5.65 5.59
N THR A 16 -9.31 6.14 4.38
CA THR A 16 -9.89 5.35 3.28
C THR A 16 -8.81 4.86 2.32
N TYR A 17 -7.90 5.75 1.93
CA TYR A 17 -6.90 5.48 0.91
C TYR A 17 -5.50 5.81 1.42
N SER A 18 -4.52 5.04 0.97
CA SER A 18 -3.11 5.21 1.23
C SER A 18 -2.36 5.50 -0.07
N SER A 19 -1.22 6.17 0.05
CA SER A 19 -0.34 6.47 -1.07
C SER A 19 1.10 6.56 -0.61
N TRP A 20 2.04 6.44 -1.54
CA TRP A 20 3.41 6.82 -1.28
C TRP A 20 4.03 7.50 -2.49
N ALA A 21 5.02 8.33 -2.21
CA ALA A 21 5.86 8.98 -3.21
C ALA A 21 7.32 8.91 -2.76
N CYS A 22 8.25 8.96 -3.70
CA CYS A 22 9.67 9.04 -3.39
C CYS A 22 10.42 10.00 -4.31
N SER A 23 11.59 10.43 -3.87
CA SER A 23 12.53 11.20 -4.69
C SER A 23 13.95 10.81 -4.33
N PHE A 24 14.83 10.71 -5.32
CA PHE A 24 16.27 10.56 -5.09
C PHE A 24 16.91 11.92 -4.91
N LYS A 25 17.91 12.03 -4.04
CA LYS A 25 18.65 13.29 -3.81
C LYS A 25 19.10 13.96 -5.11
N SER A 26 19.64 13.19 -6.06
CA SER A 26 20.09 13.73 -7.34
C SER A 26 18.95 14.26 -8.22
N GLU A 27 17.74 13.70 -8.10
CA GLU A 27 16.58 14.19 -8.84
C GLU A 27 16.02 15.45 -8.19
N TYR A 28 15.90 15.45 -6.86
CA TYR A 28 15.52 16.63 -6.09
C TYR A 28 16.46 17.82 -6.32
N GLU A 29 17.78 17.60 -6.32
CA GLU A 29 18.77 18.67 -6.58
C GLU A 29 18.66 19.24 -8.00
N ARG A 30 18.22 18.43 -8.98
CA ARG A 30 18.03 18.87 -10.37
C ARG A 30 16.68 19.56 -10.57
N GLU A 31 15.62 19.00 -9.99
CA GLU A 31 14.25 19.48 -10.13
C GLU A 31 13.43 19.09 -8.88
N PRO A 32 13.35 19.96 -7.86
CA PRO A 32 12.74 19.65 -6.57
C PRO A 32 11.28 19.19 -6.62
N THR A 33 10.54 19.60 -7.65
CA THR A 33 9.13 19.26 -7.87
C THR A 33 8.93 17.91 -8.54
N LYS A 34 10.00 17.28 -9.06
CA LYS A 34 9.92 15.99 -9.71
C LYS A 34 9.97 14.86 -8.68
N ILE A 35 8.79 14.36 -8.33
CA ILE A 35 8.60 13.23 -7.41
C ILE A 35 8.04 12.02 -8.16
N LEU A 36 8.45 10.83 -7.75
CA LEU A 36 7.89 9.57 -8.22
C LEU A 36 6.69 9.25 -7.33
N VAL A 37 5.50 9.25 -7.90
CA VAL A 37 4.28 8.86 -7.20
C VAL A 37 3.93 7.43 -7.62
N LYS A 38 3.57 6.59 -6.65
CA LYS A 38 3.07 5.26 -6.98
C LYS A 38 1.69 5.37 -7.60
N GLU A 39 1.55 4.73 -8.75
CA GLU A 39 0.30 4.55 -9.45
C GLU A 39 -0.19 3.11 -9.27
N TRP A 40 -1.48 2.96 -8.98
CA TRP A 40 -2.20 1.70 -8.87
C TRP A 40 -3.28 1.62 -9.93
N ASN A 41 -3.54 0.41 -10.43
CA ASN A 41 -4.72 0.14 -11.23
C ASN A 41 -5.90 -0.11 -10.28
N SER A 42 -6.95 0.69 -10.40
CA SER A 42 -8.17 0.59 -9.58
C SER A 42 -9.27 -0.26 -10.23
N GLY A 43 -8.99 -0.89 -11.38
CA GLY A 43 -9.98 -1.55 -12.23
C GLY A 43 -10.76 -0.59 -13.14
N ILE A 44 -10.94 0.67 -12.74
CA ILE A 44 -11.61 1.72 -13.53
C ILE A 44 -10.59 2.66 -14.19
N GLY A 45 -9.34 2.66 -13.71
CA GLY A 45 -8.27 3.49 -14.24
C GLY A 45 -7.06 3.56 -13.31
N ILE A 46 -6.12 4.42 -13.66
CA ILE A 46 -4.91 4.65 -12.87
C ILE A 46 -5.21 5.62 -11.73
N SER A 47 -4.82 5.26 -10.51
CA SER A 47 -5.00 6.04 -9.30
C SER A 47 -3.67 6.24 -8.56
N PRO A 48 -3.34 7.44 -8.07
CA PRO A 48 -2.17 7.67 -7.22
C PRO A 48 -2.36 7.17 -5.77
N LYS A 49 -3.50 6.53 -5.49
CA LYS A 49 -3.87 6.01 -4.17
C LYS A 49 -4.48 4.63 -4.28
N ALA A 50 -4.27 3.80 -3.26
CA ALA A 50 -4.92 2.50 -3.10
C ALA A 50 -5.72 2.44 -1.80
N PRO A 51 -6.73 1.56 -1.67
CA PRO A 51 -7.43 1.33 -0.41
C PRO A 51 -6.45 1.13 0.75
N THR A 52 -6.80 1.63 1.93
CA THR A 52 -6.01 1.37 3.15
C THR A 52 -6.37 -0.01 3.69
N THR A 53 -5.94 -1.02 2.94
CA THR A 53 -6.33 -2.41 3.15
C THR A 53 -5.09 -3.28 3.12
N ALA A 54 -4.92 -4.13 4.12
CA ALA A 54 -3.85 -5.11 4.19
C ALA A 54 -4.44 -6.51 4.33
N LEU A 55 -3.85 -7.46 3.61
CA LEU A 55 -4.17 -8.88 3.71
C LEU A 55 -2.93 -9.62 4.19
N ILE A 56 -3.03 -10.23 5.38
CA ILE A 56 -1.97 -11.04 5.98
C ILE A 56 -2.30 -12.51 5.77
N GLN A 57 -1.27 -13.29 5.48
CA GLN A 57 -1.37 -14.74 5.31
C GLN A 57 -1.85 -15.42 6.61
N PRO A 58 -2.26 -16.69 6.54
CA PRO A 58 -2.69 -17.45 7.71
C PRO A 58 -1.67 -17.58 8.84
N ASP A 59 -0.39 -17.34 8.57
CA ASP A 59 0.65 -17.28 9.59
C ASP A 59 0.53 -16.08 10.54
N GLY A 60 -0.30 -15.09 10.21
CA GLY A 60 -0.54 -13.89 11.02
C GLY A 60 0.57 -12.84 10.97
N GLU A 61 1.63 -13.07 10.19
CA GLU A 61 2.81 -12.20 10.17
C GLU A 61 3.18 -11.75 8.75
N THR A 62 2.98 -12.60 7.75
CA THR A 62 3.41 -12.33 6.37
C THR A 62 2.37 -11.49 5.64
N LEU A 63 2.73 -10.26 5.28
CA LEU A 63 1.93 -9.43 4.38
C LEU A 63 1.85 -10.10 3.00
N HIS A 64 0.67 -10.52 2.59
CA HIS A 64 0.44 -11.03 1.24
C HIS A 64 0.27 -9.88 0.25
N ALA A 65 -0.64 -8.95 0.54
CA ALA A 65 -1.01 -7.88 -0.37
C ALA A 65 -1.49 -6.62 0.37
N PHE A 66 -1.45 -5.50 -0.35
CA PHE A 66 -1.93 -4.21 0.10
C PHE A 66 -2.77 -3.53 -0.98
N GLY A 67 -3.76 -2.73 -0.60
CA GLY A 67 -4.53 -1.92 -1.53
C GLY A 67 -5.54 -2.73 -2.33
N TYR A 68 -5.65 -2.43 -3.63
CA TYR A 68 -6.59 -3.13 -4.53
C TYR A 68 -6.29 -4.63 -4.59
N ASP A 69 -5.03 -5.02 -4.72
CA ASP A 69 -4.61 -6.43 -4.72
C ASP A 69 -5.06 -7.20 -3.47
N ALA A 70 -5.13 -6.53 -2.31
CA ALA A 70 -5.63 -7.13 -1.07
C ALA A 70 -7.15 -7.31 -1.09
N GLU A 71 -7.89 -6.34 -1.64
CA GLU A 71 -9.35 -6.43 -1.80
C GLU A 71 -9.71 -7.52 -2.81
N ASP A 72 -9.04 -7.56 -3.96
CA ASP A 72 -9.26 -8.55 -5.01
C ASP A 72 -8.93 -9.96 -4.53
N LYS A 73 -7.77 -10.15 -3.88
CA LYS A 73 -7.39 -11.49 -3.38
C LYS A 73 -8.34 -11.98 -2.30
N TYR A 74 -8.76 -11.11 -1.39
CA TYR A 74 -9.70 -11.50 -0.34
C TYR A 74 -11.09 -11.82 -0.90
N ALA A 75 -11.54 -11.12 -1.94
CA ALA A 75 -12.79 -11.45 -2.65
C ALA A 75 -12.72 -12.85 -3.28
N GLU A 76 -11.63 -13.17 -3.99
CA GLU A 76 -11.39 -14.51 -4.56
C GLU A 76 -11.39 -15.61 -3.48
N LEU A 77 -10.70 -15.38 -2.35
CA LEU A 77 -10.69 -16.32 -1.22
C LEU A 77 -12.09 -16.49 -0.61
N THR A 78 -12.91 -15.43 -0.61
CA THR A 78 -14.28 -15.47 -0.09
C THR A 78 -15.19 -16.29 -0.99
N GLU A 79 -15.06 -16.13 -2.31
CA GLU A 79 -15.82 -16.90 -3.31
C GLU A 79 -15.57 -18.41 -3.18
N ASN A 80 -14.37 -18.82 -2.74
CA ASN A 80 -13.99 -20.21 -2.54
C ASN A 80 -14.10 -20.71 -1.08
N ASP A 81 -14.60 -19.89 -0.14
CA ASP A 81 -14.66 -20.18 1.32
C ASP A 81 -13.28 -20.48 1.97
N GLU A 82 -12.19 -19.99 1.38
CA GLU A 82 -10.79 -20.17 1.84
C GLU A 82 -10.26 -19.00 2.68
N HIS A 83 -11.06 -17.95 2.85
CA HIS A 83 -10.69 -16.70 3.50
C HIS A 83 -10.56 -16.78 5.04
N ARG A 84 -11.07 -17.83 5.68
CA ARG A 84 -11.30 -17.87 7.14
C ARG A 84 -10.04 -17.73 7.99
N ASP A 85 -8.93 -18.30 7.52
CA ASP A 85 -7.66 -18.26 8.23
C ASP A 85 -6.83 -17.01 7.88
N TRP A 86 -7.30 -16.17 6.94
CA TRP A 86 -6.60 -14.95 6.53
C TRP A 86 -7.00 -13.76 7.38
N TYR A 87 -6.05 -12.85 7.62
CA TYR A 87 -6.32 -11.62 8.36
C TYR A 87 -6.50 -10.45 7.39
N TYR A 88 -7.74 -10.00 7.27
CA TYR A 88 -8.13 -8.92 6.39
C TYR A 88 -8.41 -7.62 7.17
N PHE A 89 -7.54 -6.63 7.00
CA PHE A 89 -7.62 -5.36 7.71
C PHE A 89 -7.97 -4.23 6.76
N ARG A 90 -9.26 -3.86 6.71
CA ARG A 90 -9.74 -2.75 5.90
C ARG A 90 -9.87 -1.46 6.72
N ARG A 91 -9.38 -0.35 6.15
CA ARG A 91 -9.33 0.99 6.78
C ARG A 91 -8.60 0.97 8.13
N PHE A 92 -7.50 0.22 8.18
CA PHE A 92 -6.81 -0.11 9.43
C PHE A 92 -6.18 1.08 10.16
N LYS A 93 -6.00 2.24 9.51
CA LYS A 93 -5.58 3.48 10.21
C LYS A 93 -6.47 3.76 11.43
N MET A 94 -7.77 3.50 11.32
CA MET A 94 -8.71 3.71 12.42
C MET A 94 -8.59 2.66 13.52
N LEU A 95 -8.05 1.48 13.23
CA LEU A 95 -7.73 0.47 14.24
C LEU A 95 -6.52 0.93 15.05
N LEU A 96 -5.47 1.43 14.38
CA LEU A 96 -4.27 1.98 15.02
C LEU A 96 -4.55 3.18 15.94
N PHE A 97 -5.61 3.94 15.69
CA PHE A 97 -5.99 5.09 16.53
C PHE A 97 -6.73 4.67 17.81
N LYS A 98 -7.34 3.47 17.82
CA LYS A 98 -8.18 3.01 18.94
C LYS A 98 -7.39 2.43 20.11
N ASP A 99 -6.09 2.16 19.94
CA ASP A 99 -5.21 1.70 21.01
C ASP A 99 -4.65 2.88 21.82
N LYS A 100 -5.53 3.54 22.58
CA LYS A 100 -5.18 4.50 23.63
C LYS A 100 -5.67 4.03 24.99
#